data_AF-A0A443ZQX6-F1
#
_entry.id   AF-A0A443ZQX6-F1
#
_cell.length_a   1.000
_cell.length_b   1.000
_cell.length_c   1.000
_cell.angle_alpha   90.00
_cell.angle_beta   90.00
_cell.angle_gamma   90.00
#
_symmetry.space_group_name_H-M   'P 1'
#
loop_
_entity.id
_entity.type
_entity.pdbx_description
1 polymer ?
#
loop_
_entity_poly.entity_id
_entity_poly.type
_entity_poly.pdbx_seq_one_letter_code
_entity_poly.pdbx_strand_id
1 'polypeptide(L)'
;MTRQSPTFRRFLPRACTHPRRTVILCFLIAFIITLVLAGHQYYQLQQRELQDRQHQLHVQALAIEAVISGGKSQLKFLRHIAERQLIEAHTQPDLRHNQAIDAAMANARQPVWGMPVPRSDAPVRAISDAQVANIPGLGREPEQLAEDLHLSRAISQLFPAQFQGETQLTRILYLSTSGVVIAYPPLRDTQLEPVLRKFSSTPLMHTSRANNEGLDITFYPLPGTELGTMPHLLLSTPVYLNAVMRGALIYDVPQVRLQNYLYQTTQADEHTALIDDDGNLVASSDPALKPVKGNWLNSLPVSGTRVSIPMLFQRDAGTLDLGDGYLQYRELQGIDLMLASYISSSDLRAAANAQMSALFLGTWALLALLMVLTLYIVDRLFKGQLRLNRQLRELGLVDGLTQLANRRRLQSDFGGLLKRLQPEQPVALWMLDIDRFKRINDTWGHSAGDEVIKHLATLLRALVRPQDLVVRYGGEEFCVLMPDTTLEDATQIAEHLRTATEQSVCVPDAGTLLAGAPSLDIRLTVSIGVAELRVDGCEGLEELVATADRRLYAGKQGGRNRVVNHD
;
A
#
# COMPACT_ATOMS: atom_id res chain seq x y z
N MET A 1 31.54 20.51 18.81
CA MET A 1 32.32 19.28 19.07
C MET A 1 31.40 18.24 19.69
N THR A 2 31.02 17.26 18.90
CA THR A 2 29.99 16.25 19.15
C THR A 2 30.52 15.09 19.98
N ARG A 3 29.96 14.86 21.19
CA ARG A 3 30.15 13.62 21.93
C ARG A 3 29.28 12.52 21.30
N GLN A 4 29.88 11.74 20.41
CA GLN A 4 29.26 10.51 19.89
C GLN A 4 29.44 9.36 20.89
N SER A 5 28.38 8.57 21.05
CA SER A 5 28.27 7.46 22.01
C SER A 5 29.21 6.28 21.71
N PRO A 6 29.68 5.55 22.75
CA PRO A 6 30.71 4.51 22.62
C PRO A 6 30.25 3.25 21.85
N THR A 7 28.96 3.09 21.59
CA THR A 7 28.39 1.99 20.79
C THR A 7 28.71 2.10 19.29
N PHE A 8 28.93 3.32 18.77
CA PHE A 8 29.15 3.53 17.33
C PHE A 8 30.55 3.08 16.85
N ARG A 9 31.57 3.08 17.73
CA ARG A 9 32.95 2.72 17.37
C ARG A 9 33.19 1.21 17.13
N ARG A 10 32.30 0.32 17.59
CA ARG A 10 32.46 -1.14 17.41
C ARG A 10 31.94 -1.66 16.06
N PHE A 11 31.01 -0.95 15.40
CA PHE A 11 30.42 -1.41 14.13
C PHE A 11 31.21 -0.98 12.88
N LEU A 12 31.92 0.14 12.93
CA LEU A 12 32.65 0.69 11.77
C LEU A 12 33.77 -0.21 11.19
N PRO A 13 34.62 -0.91 11.98
CA PRO A 13 35.75 -1.63 11.38
C PRO A 13 35.33 -2.86 10.56
N ARG A 14 34.13 -3.43 10.77
CA ARG A 14 33.58 -4.53 9.97
C ARG A 14 32.78 -4.07 8.75
N ALA A 15 32.20 -2.87 8.77
CA ALA A 15 31.47 -2.32 7.62
C ALA A 15 32.39 -1.93 6.45
N CYS A 16 33.67 -1.66 6.72
CA CYS A 16 34.68 -1.28 5.72
C CYS A 16 35.21 -2.44 4.87
N THR A 17 34.94 -3.71 5.23
CA THR A 17 35.45 -4.85 4.47
C THR A 17 34.57 -5.23 3.26
N HIS A 18 33.27 -4.88 3.29
CA HIS A 18 32.32 -5.15 2.20
C HIS A 18 31.28 -4.03 2.03
N PRO A 19 31.65 -2.88 1.42
CA PRO A 19 30.77 -1.71 1.29
C PRO A 19 29.45 -2.03 0.58
N ARG A 20 29.45 -2.96 -0.38
CA ARG A 20 28.25 -3.44 -1.07
C ARG A 20 27.23 -4.08 -0.12
N ARG A 21 27.69 -4.89 0.85
CA ARG A 21 26.80 -5.58 1.81
C ARG A 21 26.17 -4.58 2.78
N THR A 22 26.93 -3.58 3.22
CA THR A 22 26.44 -2.53 4.11
C THR A 22 25.34 -1.70 3.46
N VAL A 23 25.53 -1.29 2.19
CA VAL A 23 24.50 -0.54 1.43
C VAL A 23 23.22 -1.37 1.29
N ILE A 24 23.34 -2.63 0.87
CA ILE A 24 22.18 -3.53 0.74
C ILE A 24 21.44 -3.68 2.08
N LEU A 25 22.16 -3.88 3.19
CA LEU A 25 21.56 -4.04 4.50
C LEU A 25 20.78 -2.78 4.94
N CYS A 26 21.34 -1.59 4.74
CA CYS A 26 20.67 -0.33 5.08
C CYS A 26 19.38 -0.13 4.27
N PHE A 27 19.42 -0.37 2.95
CA PHE A 27 18.22 -0.27 2.10
C PHE A 27 17.19 -1.36 2.42
N LEU A 28 17.63 -2.57 2.77
CA LEU A 28 16.73 -3.65 3.20
C LEU A 28 15.97 -3.25 4.49
N ILE A 29 16.67 -2.69 5.48
CA ILE A 29 16.05 -2.22 6.72
C ILE A 29 15.04 -1.10 6.43
N ALA A 30 15.43 -0.11 5.60
CA ALA A 30 14.52 0.97 5.21
C ALA A 30 13.27 0.44 4.50
N PHE A 31 13.43 -0.52 3.59
CA PHE A 31 12.35 -1.15 2.85
C PHE A 31 11.38 -1.91 3.78
N ILE A 32 11.90 -2.68 4.74
CA ILE A 32 11.08 -3.38 5.74
C ILE A 32 10.28 -2.38 6.57
N ILE A 33 10.90 -1.30 7.03
CA ILE A 33 10.21 -0.25 7.80
C ILE A 33 9.09 0.38 6.96
N THR A 34 9.36 0.72 5.71
CA THR A 34 8.34 1.31 4.82
C THR A 34 7.23 0.33 4.48
N LEU A 35 7.51 -0.98 4.40
CA LEU A 35 6.49 -2.01 4.18
C LEU A 35 5.56 -2.15 5.37
N VAL A 36 6.11 -2.16 6.59
CA VAL A 36 5.29 -2.18 7.82
C VAL A 36 4.42 -0.93 7.91
N LEU A 37 4.99 0.25 7.61
CA LEU A 37 4.25 1.50 7.64
C LEU A 37 3.12 1.52 6.59
N ALA A 38 3.40 1.05 5.37
CA ALA A 38 2.41 0.94 4.30
C ALA A 38 1.29 -0.03 4.68
N GLY A 39 1.61 -1.19 5.24
CA GLY A 39 0.61 -2.14 5.73
C GLY A 39 -0.26 -1.55 6.84
N HIS A 40 0.34 -0.81 7.79
CA HIS A 40 -0.40 -0.14 8.84
C HIS A 40 -1.33 0.95 8.30
N GLN A 41 -0.87 1.76 7.35
CA GLN A 41 -1.72 2.79 6.74
C GLN A 41 -2.83 2.20 5.89
N TYR A 42 -2.55 1.13 5.15
CA TYR A 42 -3.57 0.40 4.40
C TYR A 42 -4.69 -0.11 5.31
N TYR A 43 -4.30 -0.68 6.46
CA TYR A 43 -5.27 -1.09 7.48
C TYR A 43 -6.07 0.09 8.04
N GLN A 44 -5.43 1.23 8.33
CA GLN A 44 -6.14 2.44 8.77
C GLN A 44 -7.11 2.98 7.72
N LEU A 45 -6.75 2.94 6.43
CA LEU A 45 -7.60 3.34 5.32
C LEU A 45 -8.86 2.47 5.26
N GLN A 46 -8.72 1.14 5.36
CA GLN A 46 -9.88 0.24 5.41
C GLN A 46 -10.79 0.53 6.60
N GLN A 47 -10.22 0.81 7.78
CA GLN A 47 -11.01 1.16 8.97
C GLN A 47 -11.74 2.50 8.81
N ARG A 48 -11.09 3.52 8.20
CA ARG A 48 -11.74 4.80 7.90
C ARG A 48 -12.87 4.64 6.91
N GLU A 49 -12.65 3.88 5.84
CA GLU A 49 -13.69 3.61 4.86
C GLU A 49 -14.91 2.97 5.52
N LEU A 50 -14.72 1.95 6.36
CA LEU A 50 -15.82 1.33 7.12
C LEU A 50 -16.53 2.34 8.04
N GLN A 51 -15.80 3.21 8.73
CA GLN A 51 -16.39 4.25 9.58
C GLN A 51 -17.20 5.27 8.77
N ASP A 52 -16.70 5.69 7.61
CA ASP A 52 -17.37 6.61 6.71
C ASP A 52 -18.66 5.99 6.15
N ARG A 53 -18.63 4.71 5.74
CA ARG A 53 -19.84 3.98 5.32
C ARG A 53 -20.85 3.86 6.46
N GLN A 54 -20.41 3.56 7.69
CA GLN A 54 -21.30 3.50 8.85
C GLN A 54 -21.95 4.86 9.15
N HIS A 55 -21.19 5.95 8.97
CA HIS A 55 -21.72 7.31 9.12
C HIS A 55 -22.74 7.64 8.03
N GLN A 56 -22.49 7.27 6.77
CA GLN A 56 -23.46 7.43 5.69
C GLN A 56 -24.75 6.65 5.94
N LEU A 57 -24.63 5.39 6.40
CA LEU A 57 -25.77 4.56 6.79
C LEU A 57 -26.58 5.22 7.91
N HIS A 58 -25.91 5.84 8.88
CA HIS A 58 -26.56 6.60 9.94
C HIS A 58 -27.34 7.82 9.41
N VAL A 59 -26.77 8.58 8.48
CA VAL A 59 -27.45 9.73 7.86
C VAL A 59 -28.67 9.27 7.06
N GLN A 60 -28.58 8.16 6.33
CA GLN A 60 -29.71 7.57 5.62
C GLN A 60 -30.83 7.14 6.59
N ALA A 61 -30.48 6.49 7.71
CA ALA A 61 -31.44 6.11 8.74
C ALA A 61 -32.18 7.34 9.30
N LEU A 62 -31.46 8.42 9.63
CA LEU A 62 -32.07 9.68 10.12
C LEU A 62 -33.06 10.29 9.12
N ALA A 63 -32.76 10.23 7.82
CA ALA A 63 -33.67 10.74 6.80
C ALA A 63 -34.96 9.91 6.69
N ILE A 64 -34.85 8.58 6.76
CA ILE A 64 -36.02 7.68 6.79
C ILE A 64 -36.85 7.93 8.06
N GLU A 65 -36.19 8.01 9.22
CA GLU A 65 -36.82 8.36 10.50
C GLU A 65 -37.56 9.70 10.41
N ALA A 66 -36.96 10.72 9.76
CA ALA A 66 -37.59 12.03 9.59
C ALA A 66 -38.86 11.95 8.73
N VAL A 67 -38.85 11.20 7.62
CA VAL A 67 -40.03 10.98 6.77
C VAL A 67 -41.14 10.31 7.57
N ILE A 68 -40.80 9.30 8.36
CA ILE A 68 -41.79 8.54 9.12
C ILE A 68 -42.31 9.34 10.31
N SER A 69 -41.44 10.05 11.03
CA SER A 69 -41.81 10.96 12.12
C SER A 69 -42.70 12.11 11.64
N GLY A 70 -42.45 12.61 10.42
CA GLY A 70 -43.34 13.56 9.74
C GLY A 70 -44.74 12.99 9.52
N GLY A 71 -44.83 11.79 8.92
CA GLY A 71 -46.11 11.09 8.73
C GLY A 71 -46.82 10.80 10.06
N LYS A 72 -46.06 10.41 11.09
CA LYS A 72 -46.59 10.20 12.45
C LYS A 72 -47.22 11.47 13.03
N SER A 73 -46.52 12.60 12.90
CA SER A 73 -46.98 13.89 13.39
C SER A 73 -48.24 14.37 12.66
N GLN A 74 -48.30 14.17 11.35
CA GLN A 74 -49.49 14.47 10.54
C GLN A 74 -50.70 13.61 10.95
N LEU A 75 -50.51 12.30 11.15
CA LEU A 75 -51.57 11.42 11.62
C LEU A 75 -52.09 11.81 13.02
N LYS A 76 -51.20 12.16 13.96
CA LYS A 76 -51.59 12.65 15.28
C LYS A 76 -52.42 13.93 15.18
N PHE A 77 -52.00 14.88 14.34
CA PHE A 77 -52.73 16.12 14.09
C PHE A 77 -54.14 15.86 13.53
N LEU A 78 -54.23 15.02 12.49
CA LEU A 78 -55.51 14.67 11.87
C LEU A 78 -56.42 13.91 12.82
N ARG A 79 -55.87 13.01 13.66
CA ARG A 79 -56.64 12.32 14.70
C ARG A 79 -57.24 13.30 15.69
N HIS A 80 -56.46 14.26 16.20
CA HIS A 80 -56.98 15.26 17.14
C HIS A 80 -58.10 16.10 16.55
N ILE A 81 -58.00 16.47 15.27
CA ILE A 81 -59.10 17.15 14.57
C ILE A 81 -60.30 16.21 14.47
N ALA A 82 -60.09 14.96 14.07
CA ALA A 82 -61.17 14.00 13.86
C ALA A 82 -61.97 13.74 15.14
N GLU A 83 -61.28 13.50 16.26
CA GLU A 83 -61.90 13.28 17.56
C GLU A 83 -62.65 14.53 18.04
N ARG A 84 -62.10 15.73 17.80
CA ARG A 84 -62.78 16.99 18.13
C ARG A 84 -64.07 17.18 17.30
N GLN A 85 -64.02 16.92 16.00
CA GLN A 85 -65.19 17.01 15.11
C GLN A 85 -66.27 16.00 15.51
N LEU A 86 -65.88 14.80 15.94
CA LEU A 86 -66.81 13.81 16.47
C LEU A 86 -67.45 14.26 17.80
N ILE A 87 -66.67 14.84 18.71
CA ILE A 87 -67.20 15.37 19.98
C ILE A 87 -68.17 16.55 19.72
N GLU A 88 -67.83 17.46 18.81
CA GLU A 88 -68.69 18.58 18.42
C GLU A 88 -70.00 18.07 17.81
N ALA A 89 -69.95 17.14 16.84
CA ALA A 89 -71.14 16.52 16.27
C ALA A 89 -71.94 15.71 17.30
N HIS A 90 -71.27 15.06 18.25
CA HIS A 90 -71.94 14.29 19.29
C HIS A 90 -72.66 15.18 20.30
N THR A 91 -72.09 16.33 20.64
CA THR A 91 -72.68 17.26 21.63
C THR A 91 -73.73 18.20 21.04
N GLN A 92 -73.70 18.44 19.72
CA GLN A 92 -74.62 19.35 19.02
C GLN A 92 -75.43 18.59 17.95
N PRO A 93 -76.68 18.19 18.24
CA PRO A 93 -77.53 17.43 17.30
C PRO A 93 -77.79 18.12 15.96
N ASP A 94 -77.78 19.47 15.95
CA ASP A 94 -77.97 20.28 14.74
C ASP A 94 -76.85 20.08 13.71
N LEU A 95 -75.64 19.72 14.16
CA LEU A 95 -74.51 19.45 13.27
C LEU A 95 -74.61 18.09 12.57
N ARG A 96 -75.43 17.18 13.12
CA ARG A 96 -75.71 15.84 12.56
C ARG A 96 -76.73 15.89 11.43
N HIS A 97 -77.61 16.90 11.43
CA HIS A 97 -78.72 17.02 10.50
C HIS A 97 -78.55 18.28 9.65
N ASN A 98 -78.09 18.09 8.42
CA ASN A 98 -77.97 19.13 7.42
C ASN A 98 -78.43 18.55 6.09
N GLN A 99 -79.07 19.36 5.25
CA GLN A 99 -79.55 19.00 3.91
C GLN A 99 -78.57 18.12 3.12
N ALA A 100 -77.26 18.36 3.22
CA ALA A 100 -76.24 17.54 2.54
C ALA A 100 -76.07 16.13 3.14
N ILE A 101 -76.11 16.00 4.48
CA ILE A 101 -76.00 14.72 5.19
C ILE A 101 -77.29 13.91 5.00
N ASP A 102 -78.45 14.55 5.18
CA ASP A 102 -79.75 13.90 5.04
C ASP A 102 -79.96 13.38 3.61
N ALA A 103 -79.57 14.17 2.59
CA ALA A 103 -79.61 13.75 1.20
C ALA A 103 -78.64 12.61 0.88
N ALA A 104 -77.47 12.57 1.52
CA ALA A 104 -76.53 11.46 1.35
C ALA A 104 -77.09 10.17 1.98
N MET A 105 -77.63 10.25 3.21
CA MET A 105 -78.22 9.11 3.92
C MET A 105 -79.45 8.53 3.19
N ALA A 106 -80.23 9.36 2.49
CA ALA A 106 -81.34 8.87 1.66
C ALA A 106 -80.89 7.88 0.56
N ASN A 107 -79.61 7.93 0.15
CA ASN A 107 -79.02 7.06 -0.85
C ASN A 107 -78.29 5.84 -0.26
N ALA A 108 -78.35 5.59 1.05
CA ALA A 108 -77.58 4.54 1.73
C ALA A 108 -77.85 3.10 1.24
N ARG A 109 -78.95 2.88 0.50
CA ARG A 109 -79.29 1.61 -0.14
C ARG A 109 -78.53 1.34 -1.45
N GLN A 110 -77.96 2.36 -2.07
CA GLN A 110 -77.19 2.18 -3.30
C GLN A 110 -75.86 1.46 -3.01
N PRO A 111 -75.35 0.62 -3.92
CA PRO A 111 -74.11 -0.13 -3.70
C PRO A 111 -72.91 0.74 -3.32
N VAL A 112 -72.77 1.89 -3.97
CA VAL A 112 -71.81 2.93 -3.59
C VAL A 112 -72.56 4.26 -3.63
N TRP A 113 -72.46 5.01 -2.55
CA TRP A 113 -73.05 6.33 -2.40
C TRP A 113 -72.04 7.27 -1.75
N GLY A 114 -72.41 8.52 -1.55
CA GLY A 114 -71.50 9.48 -0.96
C GLY A 114 -72.11 10.87 -0.86
N MET A 115 -71.25 11.82 -0.48
CA MET A 115 -71.64 13.21 -0.32
C MET A 115 -70.65 14.10 -1.08
N PRO A 116 -71.13 14.99 -1.98
CA PRO A 116 -70.24 15.93 -2.66
C PRO A 116 -69.71 16.96 -1.66
N VAL A 117 -68.39 17.15 -1.65
CA VAL A 117 -67.72 18.17 -0.83
C VAL A 117 -67.18 19.25 -1.77
N PRO A 118 -67.73 20.48 -1.75
CA PRO A 118 -67.27 21.54 -2.63
C PRO A 118 -65.78 21.83 -2.42
N ARG A 119 -65.03 21.98 -3.53
CA ARG A 119 -63.60 22.33 -3.53
C ARG A 119 -62.70 21.32 -2.80
N SER A 120 -63.08 20.04 -2.78
CA SER A 120 -62.21 18.95 -2.32
C SER A 120 -62.04 17.88 -3.40
N ASP A 121 -60.79 17.46 -3.61
CA ASP A 121 -60.41 16.35 -4.46
C ASP A 121 -60.40 15.00 -3.71
N ALA A 122 -60.93 14.96 -2.49
CA ALA A 122 -61.04 13.77 -1.63
C ALA A 122 -62.53 13.48 -1.32
N PRO A 123 -63.30 12.91 -2.26
CA PRO A 123 -64.74 12.73 -2.11
C PRO A 123 -65.10 11.79 -0.95
N VAL A 124 -66.18 12.11 -0.24
CA VAL A 124 -66.75 11.24 0.79
C VAL A 124 -67.57 10.15 0.10
N ARG A 125 -67.15 8.89 0.26
CA ARG A 125 -67.80 7.71 -0.31
C ARG A 125 -68.23 6.76 0.79
N ALA A 126 -69.24 5.94 0.54
CA ALA A 126 -69.68 4.88 1.45
C ALA A 126 -70.25 3.70 0.66
N ILE A 127 -70.21 2.52 1.27
CA ILE A 127 -70.83 1.30 0.74
C ILE A 127 -72.27 1.15 1.27
N SER A 128 -73.08 0.30 0.64
CA SER A 128 -74.48 0.09 1.06
C SER A 128 -74.61 -0.50 2.47
N ASP A 129 -75.77 -0.33 3.10
CA ASP A 129 -76.10 -0.95 4.39
C ASP A 129 -75.98 -2.48 4.36
N ALA A 130 -76.39 -3.09 3.25
CA ALA A 130 -76.28 -4.54 3.04
C ALA A 130 -74.81 -5.01 2.98
N GLN A 131 -73.92 -4.22 2.35
CA GLN A 131 -72.49 -4.55 2.31
C GLN A 131 -71.83 -4.37 3.67
N VAL A 132 -72.18 -3.31 4.43
CA VAL A 132 -71.65 -3.11 5.79
C VAL A 132 -72.01 -4.28 6.71
N ALA A 133 -73.26 -4.75 6.67
CA ALA A 133 -73.70 -5.88 7.47
C ALA A 133 -72.94 -7.19 7.16
N ASN A 134 -72.37 -7.30 5.95
CA ASN A 134 -71.59 -8.46 5.50
C ASN A 134 -70.08 -8.37 5.82
N ILE A 135 -69.63 -7.32 6.52
CA ILE A 135 -68.24 -7.15 6.92
C ILE A 135 -68.16 -7.15 8.46
N PRO A 136 -67.53 -8.17 9.08
CA PRO A 136 -67.42 -8.26 10.54
C PRO A 136 -66.79 -7.01 11.15
N GLY A 137 -67.28 -6.56 12.30
CA GLY A 137 -66.72 -5.39 13.02
C GLY A 137 -67.13 -4.02 12.48
N LEU A 138 -67.84 -3.95 11.34
CA LEU A 138 -68.54 -2.74 10.93
C LEU A 138 -70.01 -2.78 11.35
N GLY A 139 -70.59 -1.61 11.57
CA GLY A 139 -71.96 -1.45 12.05
C GLY A 139 -72.62 -0.21 11.48
N ARG A 140 -73.92 -0.28 11.22
CA ARG A 140 -74.69 0.83 10.64
C ARG A 140 -75.76 1.31 11.60
N GLU A 141 -75.37 2.26 12.45
CA GLU A 141 -76.30 2.99 13.32
C GLU A 141 -76.58 4.39 12.73
N PRO A 142 -77.84 4.84 12.62
CA PRO A 142 -78.18 6.11 11.97
C PRO A 142 -77.50 7.34 12.58
N GLU A 143 -77.47 7.43 13.92
CA GLU A 143 -76.82 8.54 14.61
C GLU A 143 -75.30 8.52 14.44
N GLN A 144 -74.70 7.33 14.49
CA GLN A 144 -73.27 7.13 14.26
C GLN A 144 -72.89 7.52 12.81
N LEU A 145 -73.71 7.13 11.84
CA LEU A 145 -73.50 7.46 10.44
C LEU A 145 -73.56 8.97 10.21
N ALA A 146 -74.50 9.68 10.83
CA ALA A 146 -74.62 11.13 10.71
C ALA A 146 -73.37 11.84 11.29
N GLU A 147 -72.89 11.40 12.46
CA GLU A 147 -71.65 11.90 13.06
C GLU A 147 -70.41 11.61 12.19
N ASP A 148 -70.32 10.41 11.60
CA ASP A 148 -69.21 10.02 10.73
C ASP A 148 -69.21 10.77 9.40
N LEU A 149 -70.38 11.08 8.84
CA LEU A 149 -70.53 11.91 7.65
C LEU A 149 -70.15 13.37 7.93
N HIS A 150 -70.52 13.89 9.10
CA HIS A 150 -70.07 15.22 9.55
C HIS A 150 -68.54 15.29 9.64
N LEU A 151 -67.92 14.33 10.36
CA LEU A 151 -66.48 14.20 10.43
C LEU A 151 -65.86 14.08 9.02
N SER A 152 -66.45 13.25 8.18
CA SER A 152 -65.90 12.94 6.88
C SER A 152 -65.90 14.14 5.93
N ARG A 153 -66.89 15.04 6.07
CA ARG A 153 -66.89 16.34 5.40
C ARG A 153 -65.68 17.20 5.78
N ALA A 154 -65.38 17.29 7.08
CA ALA A 154 -64.27 18.08 7.59
C ALA A 154 -62.92 17.50 7.14
N ILE A 155 -62.73 16.18 7.28
CA ILE A 155 -61.51 15.49 6.84
C ILE A 155 -61.31 15.63 5.33
N SER A 156 -62.37 15.48 4.54
CA SER A 156 -62.33 15.62 3.08
C SER A 156 -61.76 16.98 2.64
N GLN A 157 -62.04 18.06 3.35
CA GLN A 157 -61.46 19.38 3.03
C GLN A 157 -60.00 19.52 3.44
N LEU A 158 -59.58 18.82 4.50
CA LEU A 158 -58.22 18.90 5.05
C LEU A 158 -57.21 18.09 4.25
N PHE A 159 -57.59 16.93 3.72
CA PHE A 159 -56.67 16.05 2.99
C PHE A 159 -55.98 16.75 1.81
N PRO A 160 -56.67 17.35 0.84
CA PRO A 160 -56.00 18.04 -0.26
C PRO A 160 -55.13 19.20 0.23
N ALA A 161 -55.56 19.96 1.23
CA ALA A 161 -54.83 21.12 1.75
C ALA A 161 -53.52 20.75 2.46
N GLN A 162 -53.47 19.59 3.12
CA GLN A 162 -52.25 19.14 3.82
C GLN A 162 -51.26 18.41 2.93
N PHE A 163 -51.73 17.76 1.86
CA PHE A 163 -50.91 16.88 1.02
C PHE A 163 -50.72 17.42 -0.42
N GLN A 164 -51.16 18.65 -0.71
CA GLN A 164 -50.94 19.31 -2.00
C GLN A 164 -49.45 19.56 -2.23
N GLY A 165 -48.87 18.86 -3.22
CA GLY A 165 -47.47 19.02 -3.62
C GLY A 165 -46.57 17.82 -3.34
N GLU A 166 -47.06 16.78 -2.66
CA GLU A 166 -46.33 15.50 -2.58
C GLU A 166 -46.38 14.77 -3.94
N THR A 167 -45.31 14.89 -4.73
CA THR A 167 -45.23 14.37 -6.10
C THR A 167 -45.09 12.85 -6.20
N GLN A 168 -44.73 12.17 -5.11
CA GLN A 168 -44.55 10.72 -5.06
C GLN A 168 -45.67 10.06 -4.26
N LEU A 169 -46.84 9.95 -4.91
CA LEU A 169 -48.01 9.09 -4.61
C LEU A 169 -48.11 8.49 -3.19
N THR A 170 -48.08 9.33 -2.17
CA THR A 170 -48.53 8.96 -0.82
C THR A 170 -50.05 8.95 -0.82
N ARG A 171 -50.70 7.95 -0.22
CA ARG A 171 -52.15 7.93 -0.05
C ARG A 171 -52.51 8.09 1.41
N ILE A 172 -53.43 9.00 1.71
CA ILE A 172 -54.06 9.07 3.02
C ILE A 172 -55.52 8.62 2.95
N LEU A 173 -55.96 7.84 3.93
CA LEU A 173 -57.31 7.32 4.02
C LEU A 173 -57.91 7.59 5.40
N TYR A 174 -59.21 7.83 5.42
CA TYR A 174 -60.04 7.68 6.61
C TYR A 174 -61.06 6.58 6.34
N LEU A 175 -61.09 5.56 7.21
CA LEU A 175 -62.03 4.45 7.14
C LEU A 175 -62.87 4.44 8.41
N SER A 176 -64.19 4.59 8.28
CA SER A 176 -65.12 4.47 9.41
C SER A 176 -65.60 3.03 9.59
N THR A 177 -65.87 2.67 10.85
CA THR A 177 -66.63 1.48 11.26
C THR A 177 -68.07 1.48 10.73
N SER A 178 -68.61 2.63 10.30
CA SER A 178 -69.88 2.69 9.56
C SER A 178 -69.71 2.48 8.06
N GLY A 179 -68.50 2.24 7.53
CA GLY A 179 -68.29 1.98 6.10
C GLY A 179 -68.24 3.24 5.23
N VAL A 180 -67.99 4.39 5.85
CA VAL A 180 -67.60 5.63 5.15
C VAL A 180 -66.09 5.61 4.87
N VAL A 181 -65.71 6.05 3.68
CA VAL A 181 -64.33 6.05 3.16
C VAL A 181 -64.01 7.41 2.56
N ILE A 182 -62.87 7.95 2.94
CA ILE A 182 -62.23 9.10 2.28
C ILE A 182 -60.83 8.67 1.91
N ALA A 183 -60.41 8.99 0.69
CA ALA A 183 -59.05 8.76 0.25
C ALA A 183 -58.54 9.93 -0.57
N TYR A 184 -57.28 10.29 -0.36
CA TYR A 184 -56.55 11.25 -1.19
C TYR A 184 -55.19 10.65 -1.56
N PRO A 185 -54.93 10.39 -2.86
CA PRO A 185 -55.84 10.51 -4.00
C PRO A 185 -57.07 9.57 -3.92
N PRO A 186 -58.19 9.89 -4.61
CA PRO A 186 -59.44 9.13 -4.51
C PRO A 186 -59.32 7.68 -4.98
N LEU A 187 -60.02 6.78 -4.28
CA LEU A 187 -60.18 5.38 -4.68
C LEU A 187 -61.26 5.23 -5.76
N ARG A 188 -61.13 4.19 -6.60
CA ARG A 188 -62.22 3.79 -7.51
C ARG A 188 -63.32 3.12 -6.69
N ASP A 189 -64.57 3.26 -7.14
CA ASP A 189 -65.73 2.70 -6.44
C ASP A 189 -65.64 1.18 -6.23
N THR A 190 -65.01 0.46 -7.17
CA THR A 190 -64.77 -0.99 -7.07
C THR A 190 -63.79 -1.39 -5.97
N GLN A 191 -63.00 -0.45 -5.44
CA GLN A 191 -61.98 -0.71 -4.41
C GLN A 191 -62.49 -0.48 -2.99
N LEU A 192 -63.65 0.17 -2.82
CA LEU A 192 -64.15 0.58 -1.50
C LEU A 192 -64.47 -0.60 -0.58
N GLU A 193 -65.26 -1.57 -1.06
CA GLU A 193 -65.61 -2.76 -0.27
C GLU A 193 -64.37 -3.62 0.06
N PRO A 194 -63.46 -3.95 -0.89
CA PRO A 194 -62.23 -4.67 -0.57
C PRO A 194 -61.36 -4.00 0.50
N VAL A 195 -61.21 -2.67 0.44
CA VAL A 195 -60.42 -1.90 1.42
C VAL A 195 -61.05 -1.97 2.81
N LEU A 196 -62.38 -1.82 2.91
CA LEU A 196 -63.10 -1.93 4.19
C LEU A 196 -63.07 -3.35 4.77
N ARG A 197 -63.22 -4.38 3.93
CA ARG A 197 -63.12 -5.78 4.35
C ARG A 197 -61.72 -6.08 4.88
N LYS A 198 -60.69 -5.58 4.21
CA LYS A 198 -59.31 -5.71 4.69
C LYS A 198 -59.09 -4.98 6.00
N PHE A 199 -59.54 -3.73 6.09
CA PHE A 199 -59.49 -2.94 7.32
C PHE A 199 -60.13 -3.67 8.50
N SER A 200 -61.29 -4.30 8.29
CA SER A 200 -61.98 -5.10 9.30
C SER A 200 -61.19 -6.30 9.83
N SER A 201 -60.33 -6.88 8.98
CA SER A 201 -59.46 -8.00 9.33
C SER A 201 -58.12 -7.59 9.95
N THR A 202 -57.80 -6.30 9.99
CA THR A 202 -56.54 -5.84 10.59
C THR A 202 -56.63 -5.85 12.12
N PRO A 203 -55.51 -6.12 12.83
CA PRO A 203 -55.49 -6.05 14.30
C PRO A 203 -55.85 -4.66 14.85
N LEU A 204 -55.80 -3.62 14.01
CA LEU A 204 -56.20 -2.26 14.35
C LEU A 204 -57.66 -2.14 14.82
N MET A 205 -58.57 -3.01 14.36
CA MET A 205 -59.96 -3.01 14.80
C MET A 205 -60.16 -3.62 16.19
N HIS A 206 -59.15 -4.33 16.71
CA HIS A 206 -59.21 -5.04 17.99
C HIS A 206 -58.39 -4.37 19.09
N THR A 207 -57.75 -3.23 18.81
CA THR A 207 -57.00 -2.46 19.81
C THR A 207 -57.95 -1.64 20.69
N SER A 208 -58.16 -2.12 21.92
CA SER A 208 -58.87 -1.37 22.96
C SER A 208 -58.01 -0.25 23.53
N ARG A 209 -58.62 0.92 23.80
CA ARG A 209 -57.98 2.11 24.40
C ARG A 209 -57.25 1.81 25.71
N ALA A 210 -57.65 0.77 26.44
CA ALA A 210 -57.05 0.37 27.73
C ALA A 210 -55.71 -0.38 27.61
N ASN A 211 -55.39 -0.96 26.45
CA ASN A 211 -54.14 -1.72 26.23
C ASN A 211 -53.08 -0.92 25.46
N ASN A 212 -53.34 0.36 25.17
CA ASN A 212 -52.48 1.20 24.33
C ASN A 212 -52.34 2.60 24.95
N GLU A 213 -51.70 2.68 26.12
CA GLU A 213 -51.54 3.92 26.91
C GLU A 213 -50.82 5.05 26.13
N GLY A 214 -50.07 4.71 25.07
CA GLY A 214 -49.39 5.67 24.18
C GLY A 214 -50.17 6.09 22.93
N LEU A 215 -51.31 5.43 22.61
CA LEU A 215 -52.07 5.66 21.37
C LEU A 215 -51.15 5.66 20.13
N ASP A 216 -50.21 4.70 20.11
CA ASP A 216 -49.05 4.76 19.23
C ASP A 216 -49.39 4.35 17.79
N ILE A 217 -48.64 4.89 16.83
CA ILE A 217 -48.88 4.66 15.41
C ILE A 217 -48.34 3.28 15.03
N THR A 218 -49.25 2.37 14.71
CA THR A 218 -48.92 0.99 14.35
C THR A 218 -48.49 0.88 12.91
N PHE A 219 -47.38 0.16 12.72
CA PHE A 219 -46.79 -0.18 11.43
C PHE A 219 -47.31 -1.53 10.97
N TYR A 220 -47.80 -1.57 9.73
CA TYR A 220 -48.13 -2.84 9.08
C TYR A 220 -47.48 -2.88 7.69
N PRO A 221 -46.45 -3.71 7.46
CA PRO A 221 -46.02 -4.03 6.12
C PRO A 221 -47.12 -4.86 5.44
N LEU A 222 -47.77 -4.30 4.43
CA LEU A 222 -48.78 -5.03 3.65
C LEU A 222 -48.15 -5.63 2.39
N PRO A 223 -48.21 -6.96 2.20
CA PRO A 223 -47.76 -7.60 0.97
C PRO A 223 -48.51 -7.06 -0.25
N GLY A 224 -47.79 -6.76 -1.33
CA GLY A 224 -48.34 -6.11 -2.53
C GLY A 224 -49.40 -6.91 -3.30
N THR A 225 -49.60 -8.18 -2.96
CA THR A 225 -50.63 -9.05 -3.55
C THR A 225 -52.05 -8.66 -3.15
N GLU A 226 -52.23 -7.85 -2.11
CA GLU A 226 -53.55 -7.64 -1.48
C GLU A 226 -54.22 -6.30 -1.81
N LEU A 227 -53.50 -5.35 -2.43
CA LEU A 227 -54.04 -4.06 -2.91
C LEU A 227 -53.78 -3.82 -4.41
N GLY A 228 -53.23 -4.82 -5.11
CA GLY A 228 -52.96 -4.78 -6.54
C GLY A 228 -51.72 -3.96 -6.95
N THR A 229 -50.90 -3.54 -5.98
CA THR A 229 -49.69 -2.73 -6.18
C THR A 229 -48.62 -3.15 -5.18
N MET A 230 -47.35 -2.84 -5.50
CA MET A 230 -46.13 -3.04 -4.70
C MET A 230 -46.38 -2.91 -3.19
N PRO A 231 -45.73 -3.68 -2.30
CA PRO A 231 -46.04 -3.62 -0.87
C PRO A 231 -45.97 -2.22 -0.29
N HIS A 232 -46.72 -2.02 0.78
CA HIS A 232 -47.02 -0.72 1.34
C HIS A 232 -46.63 -0.70 2.81
N LEU A 233 -46.03 0.40 3.26
CA LEU A 233 -45.82 0.65 4.69
C LEU A 233 -47.00 1.49 5.18
N LEU A 234 -47.93 0.86 5.90
CA LEU A 234 -49.07 1.57 6.46
C LEU A 234 -48.75 2.09 7.87
N LEU A 235 -48.81 3.40 8.01
CA LEU A 235 -48.94 4.07 9.30
C LEU A 235 -50.43 4.21 9.60
N SER A 236 -50.87 3.77 10.77
CA SER A 236 -52.29 3.82 11.12
C SER A 236 -52.50 4.37 12.51
N THR A 237 -53.61 5.09 12.70
CA THR A 237 -54.04 5.55 14.01
C THR A 237 -55.56 5.45 14.16
N PRO A 238 -56.06 4.80 15.23
CA PRO A 238 -57.50 4.72 15.49
C PRO A 238 -58.05 6.07 15.94
N VAL A 239 -59.32 6.32 15.61
CA VAL A 239 -60.09 7.50 16.01
C VAL A 239 -61.19 7.05 16.96
N TYR A 240 -61.30 7.65 18.15
CA TYR A 240 -62.28 7.26 19.16
C TYR A 240 -63.30 8.36 19.46
N LEU A 241 -64.48 7.94 19.89
CA LEU A 241 -65.45 8.77 20.60
C LEU A 241 -65.84 8.05 21.90
N ASN A 242 -65.65 8.70 23.06
CA ASN A 242 -65.99 8.12 24.38
C ASN A 242 -65.45 6.68 24.60
N ALA A 243 -64.22 6.41 24.14
CA ALA A 243 -63.56 5.10 24.16
C ALA A 243 -64.09 4.02 23.20
N VAL A 244 -65.07 4.34 22.35
CA VAL A 244 -65.52 3.49 21.24
C VAL A 244 -64.78 3.85 19.96
N MET A 245 -64.21 2.86 19.27
CA MET A 245 -63.53 3.09 18.00
C MET A 245 -64.54 3.48 16.92
N ARG A 246 -64.29 4.59 16.24
CA ARG A 246 -65.14 5.12 15.17
C ARG A 246 -64.59 4.84 13.79
N GLY A 247 -63.27 4.81 13.68
CA GLY A 247 -62.59 4.52 12.44
C GLY A 247 -61.09 4.57 12.62
N ALA A 248 -60.37 4.66 11.52
CA ALA A 248 -58.94 4.85 11.52
C ALA A 248 -58.49 5.78 10.40
N LEU A 249 -57.45 6.55 10.71
CA LEU A 249 -56.66 7.27 9.72
C LEU A 249 -55.48 6.38 9.33
N ILE A 250 -55.27 6.23 8.02
CA ILE A 250 -54.21 5.40 7.45
C ILE A 250 -53.41 6.27 6.50
N TYR A 251 -52.10 6.32 6.71
CA TYR A 251 -51.14 6.97 5.83
C TYR A 251 -50.28 5.89 5.19
N ASP A 252 -50.42 5.76 3.88
CA ASP A 252 -49.77 4.77 3.05
C ASP A 252 -48.49 5.36 2.45
N VAL A 253 -47.34 4.87 2.94
CA VAL A 253 -46.03 5.14 2.35
C VAL A 253 -45.72 4.03 1.35
N PRO A 254 -45.71 4.33 0.04
CA PRO A 254 -45.40 3.32 -0.97
C PRO A 254 -43.97 2.82 -0.77
N GLN A 255 -43.76 1.51 -0.81
CA GLN A 255 -42.40 0.95 -0.79
C GLN A 255 -41.52 1.56 -1.88
N VAL A 256 -42.07 1.83 -3.07
CA VAL A 256 -41.33 2.43 -4.19
C VAL A 256 -40.65 3.74 -3.80
N ARG A 257 -41.24 4.54 -2.89
CA ARG A 257 -40.62 5.77 -2.39
C ARG A 257 -39.37 5.45 -1.56
N LEU A 258 -39.46 4.48 -0.65
CA LEU A 258 -38.33 4.02 0.17
C LEU A 258 -37.26 3.35 -0.69
N GLN A 259 -37.65 2.51 -1.64
CA GLN A 259 -36.76 1.83 -2.57
C GLN A 259 -36.01 2.83 -3.47
N ASN A 260 -36.70 3.83 -4.03
CA ASN A 260 -36.05 4.88 -4.81
C ASN A 260 -35.08 5.70 -3.95
N TYR A 261 -35.43 6.00 -2.70
CA TYR A 261 -34.54 6.67 -1.77
C TYR A 261 -33.28 5.85 -1.51
N LEU A 262 -33.42 4.56 -1.20
CA LEU A 262 -32.29 3.65 -1.00
C LEU A 262 -31.43 3.52 -2.26
N TYR A 263 -32.04 3.34 -3.43
CA TYR A 263 -31.33 3.26 -4.71
C TYR A 263 -30.52 4.53 -5.03
N GLN A 264 -31.05 5.72 -4.71
CA GLN A 264 -30.37 6.99 -4.98
C GLN A 264 -29.27 7.34 -3.97
N THR A 265 -29.35 6.80 -2.75
CA THR A 265 -28.44 7.16 -1.64
C THR A 265 -27.40 6.08 -1.34
N THR A 266 -27.62 4.85 -1.80
CA THR A 266 -26.67 3.73 -1.65
C THR A 266 -25.60 3.82 -2.73
N GLN A 267 -24.34 3.53 -2.36
CA GLN A 267 -23.25 3.49 -3.33
C GLN A 267 -23.37 2.28 -4.26
N ALA A 268 -22.75 2.35 -5.44
CA ALA A 268 -22.89 1.31 -6.46
C ALA A 268 -22.27 -0.05 -6.05
N ASP A 269 -21.33 -0.04 -5.10
CA ASP A 269 -20.65 -1.20 -4.53
C ASP A 269 -21.33 -1.75 -3.26
N GLU A 270 -22.50 -1.20 -2.90
CA GLU A 270 -23.22 -1.56 -1.69
C GLU A 270 -24.62 -2.09 -2.00
N HIS A 271 -25.08 -3.00 -1.14
CA HIS A 271 -26.44 -3.48 -1.13
C HIS A 271 -27.09 -3.15 0.21
N THR A 272 -27.94 -2.12 0.21
CA THR A 272 -28.64 -1.64 1.40
C THR A 272 -30.08 -2.11 1.38
N ALA A 273 -30.54 -2.67 2.48
CA ALA A 273 -31.89 -3.16 2.69
C ALA A 273 -32.49 -2.61 3.97
N LEU A 274 -33.78 -2.32 3.93
CA LEU A 274 -34.62 -2.06 5.10
C LEU A 274 -35.33 -3.38 5.45
N ILE A 275 -35.16 -3.85 6.67
CA ILE A 275 -35.68 -5.13 7.16
C ILE A 275 -36.49 -4.96 8.45
N ASP A 276 -37.45 -5.84 8.69
CA ASP A 276 -38.17 -5.93 9.98
C ASP A 276 -37.44 -6.82 11.00
N ASP A 277 -38.00 -6.93 12.20
CA ASP A 277 -37.51 -7.73 13.32
C ASP A 277 -37.47 -9.25 13.03
N ASP A 278 -38.33 -9.71 12.12
CA ASP A 278 -38.33 -11.06 11.55
C ASP A 278 -37.30 -11.26 10.41
N GLY A 279 -36.66 -10.17 9.95
CA GLY A 279 -35.67 -10.16 8.88
C GLY A 279 -36.26 -10.16 7.46
N ASN A 280 -37.57 -9.93 7.32
CA ASN A 280 -38.22 -9.80 6.03
C ASN A 280 -37.81 -8.49 5.35
N LEU A 281 -37.68 -8.55 4.03
CA LEU A 281 -37.29 -7.39 3.24
C LEU A 281 -38.46 -6.40 3.08
N VAL A 282 -38.30 -5.19 3.61
CA VAL A 282 -39.26 -4.08 3.45
C VAL A 282 -38.92 -3.24 2.23
N ALA A 283 -37.65 -2.90 1.99
CA ALA A 283 -37.18 -2.19 0.80
C ALA A 283 -35.71 -2.51 0.55
N SER A 284 -35.24 -2.39 -0.70
CA SER A 284 -33.84 -2.64 -1.07
C SER A 284 -33.33 -1.57 -2.02
N SER A 285 -32.04 -1.25 -1.96
CA SER A 285 -31.35 -0.46 -2.97
C SER A 285 -31.29 -1.20 -4.31
N ASP A 286 -31.39 -2.52 -4.34
CA ASP A 286 -31.49 -3.29 -5.58
C ASP A 286 -32.96 -3.36 -6.06
N PRO A 287 -33.30 -2.76 -7.21
CA PRO A 287 -34.66 -2.79 -7.75
C PRO A 287 -35.09 -4.18 -8.26
N ALA A 288 -34.17 -5.11 -8.51
CA ALA A 288 -34.47 -6.47 -8.91
C ALA A 288 -34.91 -7.35 -7.73
N LEU A 289 -34.45 -7.03 -6.52
CA LEU A 289 -34.84 -7.71 -5.29
C LEU A 289 -36.26 -7.31 -4.90
N LYS A 290 -37.19 -8.27 -5.08
CA LYS A 290 -38.55 -8.11 -4.59
C LYS A 290 -38.62 -8.40 -3.09
N PRO A 291 -39.51 -7.71 -2.36
CA PRO A 291 -39.83 -8.03 -0.97
C PRO A 291 -40.37 -9.47 -0.89
N VAL A 292 -39.68 -10.31 -0.14
CA VAL A 292 -39.98 -11.72 0.07
C VAL A 292 -40.09 -11.96 1.57
N LYS A 293 -41.06 -12.79 1.99
CA LYS A 293 -41.08 -13.32 3.36
C LYS A 293 -39.89 -14.26 3.53
N GLY A 294 -38.99 -13.93 4.44
CA GLY A 294 -37.74 -14.66 4.63
C GLY A 294 -36.56 -13.71 4.84
N ASN A 295 -35.57 -14.22 5.57
CA ASN A 295 -34.40 -13.46 5.99
C ASN A 295 -33.56 -13.02 4.77
N TRP A 296 -33.57 -11.71 4.45
CA TRP A 296 -32.78 -11.13 3.36
C TRP A 296 -31.29 -11.45 3.47
N LEU A 297 -30.75 -11.61 4.68
CA LEU A 297 -29.36 -11.99 4.90
C LEU A 297 -29.00 -13.33 4.26
N ASN A 298 -29.97 -14.22 4.05
CA ASN A 298 -29.75 -15.50 3.36
C ASN A 298 -29.58 -15.34 1.85
N SER A 299 -29.93 -14.18 1.28
CA SER A 299 -29.70 -13.87 -0.13
C SER A 299 -28.31 -13.27 -0.39
N LEU A 300 -27.60 -12.87 0.68
CA LEU A 300 -26.24 -12.35 0.57
C LEU A 300 -25.25 -13.49 0.26
N PRO A 301 -24.22 -13.25 -0.56
CA PRO A 301 -23.20 -14.24 -0.91
C PRO A 301 -22.23 -14.45 0.26
N VAL A 302 -22.71 -15.09 1.34
CA VAL A 302 -21.95 -15.28 2.58
C VAL A 302 -21.71 -16.76 2.82
N SER A 303 -20.44 -17.18 2.86
CA SER A 303 -20.09 -18.62 2.88
C SER A 303 -20.03 -19.28 4.27
N GLY A 304 -20.27 -18.57 5.38
CA GLY A 304 -19.94 -19.15 6.70
C GLY A 304 -20.71 -18.69 7.94
N THR A 305 -21.27 -17.47 7.98
CA THR A 305 -21.81 -16.92 9.23
C THR A 305 -23.32 -16.72 9.13
N ARG A 306 -24.09 -17.56 9.84
CA ARG A 306 -25.52 -17.28 10.05
C ARG A 306 -25.66 -16.14 11.05
N VAL A 307 -26.09 -14.99 10.56
CA VAL A 307 -26.36 -13.82 11.40
C VAL A 307 -27.76 -13.95 12.01
N SER A 308 -27.85 -13.81 13.33
CA SER A 308 -29.11 -13.82 14.06
C SER A 308 -29.72 -12.41 14.05
N ILE A 309 -30.83 -12.23 13.32
CA ILE A 309 -31.55 -10.94 13.23
C ILE A 309 -31.88 -10.37 14.63
N PRO A 310 -32.42 -11.15 15.59
CA PRO A 310 -32.72 -10.62 16.92
C PRO A 310 -31.50 -10.09 17.70
N MET A 311 -30.28 -10.55 17.38
CA MET A 311 -29.07 -10.00 18.02
C MET A 311 -28.68 -8.64 17.42
N LEU A 312 -29.05 -8.36 16.18
CA LEU A 312 -28.75 -7.08 15.53
C LEU A 312 -29.60 -5.96 16.15
N PHE A 313 -30.89 -6.22 16.35
CA PHE A 313 -31.83 -5.31 17.04
C PHE A 313 -31.53 -5.09 18.53
N GLN A 314 -30.62 -5.87 19.15
CA GLN A 314 -30.19 -5.61 20.53
C GLN A 314 -29.00 -4.64 20.62
N ARG A 315 -28.34 -4.34 19.51
CA ARG A 315 -27.07 -3.59 19.48
C ARG A 315 -27.20 -2.17 18.92
N ASP A 316 -28.39 -1.74 18.52
CA ASP A 316 -28.76 -0.47 17.87
C ASP A 316 -28.03 -0.18 16.55
N ALA A 317 -26.71 -0.34 16.47
CA ALA A 317 -25.90 -0.19 15.27
C ALA A 317 -24.57 -0.94 15.39
N GLY A 318 -23.99 -1.33 14.25
CA GLY A 318 -22.66 -1.92 14.25
C GLY A 318 -22.20 -2.43 12.90
N THR A 319 -21.00 -3.02 12.90
CA THR A 319 -20.40 -3.67 11.74
C THR A 319 -20.02 -5.10 12.11
N LEU A 320 -20.39 -6.06 11.26
CA LEU A 320 -20.08 -7.48 11.39
C LEU A 320 -19.19 -7.92 10.23
N ASP A 321 -18.09 -8.60 10.54
CA ASP A 321 -17.26 -9.27 9.56
C ASP A 321 -17.85 -10.65 9.25
N LEU A 322 -18.20 -10.88 7.98
CA LEU A 322 -18.78 -12.12 7.49
C LEU A 322 -17.75 -12.97 6.71
N GLY A 323 -16.48 -12.56 6.69
CA GLY A 323 -15.39 -13.19 5.93
C GLY A 323 -15.35 -12.71 4.48
N ASP A 324 -16.42 -12.94 3.73
CA ASP A 324 -16.53 -12.55 2.32
C ASP A 324 -16.94 -11.08 2.13
N GLY A 325 -17.35 -10.41 3.21
CA GLY A 325 -17.72 -9.01 3.25
C GLY A 325 -18.09 -8.52 4.65
N TYR A 326 -18.50 -7.27 4.73
CA TYR A 326 -18.91 -6.59 5.96
C TYR A 326 -20.39 -6.25 5.90
N LEU A 327 -21.12 -6.58 6.96
CA LEU A 327 -22.50 -6.18 7.17
C LEU A 327 -22.55 -5.05 8.17
N GLN A 328 -22.93 -3.86 7.70
CA GLN A 328 -23.22 -2.70 8.52
C GLN A 328 -24.71 -2.65 8.80
N TYR A 329 -25.09 -2.30 10.02
CA TYR A 329 -26.49 -2.21 10.40
C TYR A 329 -26.75 -1.05 11.35
N ARG A 330 -27.99 -0.58 11.30
CA ARG A 330 -28.55 0.40 12.23
C ARG A 330 -30.05 0.26 12.35
N GLU A 331 -30.54 0.14 13.57
CA GLU A 331 -31.95 0.21 13.92
C GLU A 331 -32.47 1.65 13.78
N LEU A 332 -33.71 1.78 13.31
CA LEU A 332 -34.40 3.05 13.18
C LEU A 332 -35.14 3.35 14.49
N GLN A 333 -34.96 4.54 15.05
CA GLN A 333 -35.59 4.87 16.33
C GLN A 333 -37.11 5.03 16.20
N GLY A 334 -37.84 4.38 17.11
CA GLY A 334 -39.29 4.45 17.22
C GLY A 334 -40.06 3.64 16.17
N ILE A 335 -39.37 2.71 15.50
CA ILE A 335 -39.95 1.78 14.53
C ILE A 335 -39.13 0.49 14.61
N ASP A 336 -39.79 -0.66 14.66
CA ASP A 336 -39.13 -1.98 14.71
C ASP A 336 -38.56 -2.37 13.32
N LEU A 337 -37.74 -1.49 12.73
CA LEU A 337 -37.09 -1.66 11.44
C LEU A 337 -35.59 -1.41 11.57
N MET A 338 -34.81 -2.10 10.75
CA MET A 338 -33.37 -1.97 10.66
C MET A 338 -32.94 -1.69 9.23
N LEU A 339 -32.00 -0.75 9.09
CA LEU A 339 -31.25 -0.53 7.86
C LEU A 339 -29.97 -1.35 7.91
N ALA A 340 -29.77 -2.22 6.92
CA ALA A 340 -28.60 -3.08 6.82
C ALA A 340 -27.94 -2.89 5.45
N SER A 341 -26.64 -2.65 5.41
CA SER A 341 -25.84 -2.53 4.19
C SER A 341 -24.75 -3.59 4.15
N TYR A 342 -24.65 -4.29 3.02
CA TYR A 342 -23.60 -5.27 2.76
C TYR A 342 -22.58 -4.73 1.76
N ILE A 343 -21.31 -4.91 2.11
CA ILE A 343 -20.15 -4.48 1.32
C ILE A 343 -19.23 -5.68 1.14
N SER A 344 -18.87 -6.01 -0.11
CA SER A 344 -17.96 -7.14 -0.35
C SER A 344 -16.52 -6.80 0.09
N SER A 345 -15.78 -7.82 0.54
CA SER A 345 -14.37 -7.66 0.90
C SER A 345 -13.51 -7.24 -0.30
N SER A 346 -13.88 -7.63 -1.53
CA SER A 346 -13.20 -7.21 -2.76
C SER A 346 -13.42 -5.73 -3.07
N ASP A 347 -14.66 -5.24 -2.93
CA ASP A 347 -14.99 -3.85 -3.24
C ASP A 347 -14.41 -2.90 -2.20
N LEU A 348 -14.44 -3.28 -0.91
CA LEU A 348 -13.76 -2.53 0.14
C LEU A 348 -12.25 -2.43 -0.11
N ARG A 349 -11.60 -3.52 -0.57
CA ARG A 349 -10.19 -3.49 -0.97
C ARG A 349 -9.97 -2.62 -2.20
N ALA A 350 -10.87 -2.65 -3.18
CA ALA A 350 -10.79 -1.83 -4.37
C ALA A 350 -10.91 -0.33 -4.02
N ALA A 351 -11.84 0.04 -3.15
CA ALA A 351 -11.99 1.40 -2.64
C ALA A 351 -10.74 1.87 -1.86
N ALA A 352 -10.24 1.03 -0.94
CA ALA A 352 -9.00 1.32 -0.21
C ALA A 352 -7.79 1.45 -1.15
N ASN A 353 -7.70 0.61 -2.18
CA ASN A 353 -6.64 0.67 -3.19
C ASN A 353 -6.74 1.94 -4.05
N ALA A 354 -7.94 2.38 -4.40
CA ALA A 354 -8.15 3.62 -5.17
C ALA A 354 -7.72 4.87 -4.40
N GLN A 355 -7.90 4.85 -3.07
CA GLN A 355 -7.41 5.91 -2.17
C GLN A 355 -5.93 5.78 -1.82
N MET A 356 -5.32 4.60 -2.01
CA MET A 356 -3.91 4.38 -1.73
C MET A 356 -3.05 5.22 -2.68
N SER A 357 -2.56 6.33 -2.16
CA SER A 357 -1.94 7.38 -2.96
C SER A 357 -0.74 6.87 -3.78
N ALA A 358 -0.64 7.31 -5.04
CA ALA A 358 0.50 7.08 -5.91
C ALA A 358 1.85 7.51 -5.28
N LEU A 359 1.81 8.34 -4.24
CA LEU A 359 2.97 8.72 -3.44
C LEU A 359 3.65 7.51 -2.76
N PHE A 360 2.92 6.47 -2.36
CA PHE A 360 3.52 5.25 -1.79
C PHE A 360 4.27 4.43 -2.83
N LEU A 361 3.63 4.18 -3.97
CA LEU A 361 4.28 3.54 -5.11
C LEU A 361 5.51 4.35 -5.56
N GLY A 362 5.40 5.69 -5.57
CA GLY A 362 6.49 6.60 -5.88
C GLY A 362 7.67 6.53 -4.90
N THR A 363 7.40 6.50 -3.59
CA THR A 363 8.47 6.38 -2.58
C THR A 363 9.20 5.05 -2.64
N TRP A 364 8.48 3.96 -2.93
CA TRP A 364 9.07 2.64 -3.16
C TRP A 364 9.93 2.60 -4.41
N ALA A 365 9.42 3.13 -5.52
CA ALA A 365 10.19 3.27 -6.75
C ALA A 365 11.46 4.13 -6.55
N LEU A 366 11.34 5.22 -5.77
CA LEU A 366 12.47 6.10 -5.44
C LEU A 366 13.52 5.40 -4.56
N LEU A 367 13.11 4.64 -3.54
CA LEU A 367 14.02 3.84 -2.71
C LEU A 367 14.77 2.79 -3.53
N ALA A 368 14.07 2.08 -4.42
CA ALA A 368 14.68 1.12 -5.33
C ALA A 368 15.67 1.79 -6.29
N LEU A 369 15.29 2.94 -6.86
CA LEU A 369 16.17 3.75 -7.73
C LEU A 369 17.42 4.22 -6.98
N LEU A 370 17.25 4.75 -5.77
CA LEU A 370 18.36 5.20 -4.92
C LEU A 370 19.32 4.05 -4.57
N MET A 371 18.79 2.85 -4.30
CA MET A 371 19.61 1.66 -4.04
C MET A 371 20.43 1.28 -5.28
N VAL A 372 19.81 1.22 -6.47
CA VAL A 372 20.51 0.90 -7.71
C VAL A 372 21.57 1.96 -8.02
N LEU A 373 21.24 3.24 -7.85
CA LEU A 373 22.16 4.36 -8.08
C LEU A 373 23.35 4.32 -7.11
N THR A 374 23.12 4.11 -5.82
CA THR A 374 24.22 4.00 -4.84
C THR A 374 25.10 2.79 -5.10
N LEU A 375 24.53 1.63 -5.44
CA LEU A 375 25.31 0.46 -5.83
C LEU A 375 26.16 0.70 -7.08
N TYR A 376 25.60 1.39 -8.08
CA TYR A 376 26.34 1.78 -9.29
C TYR A 376 27.51 2.72 -8.97
N ILE A 377 27.28 3.75 -8.15
CA ILE A 377 28.31 4.72 -7.74
C ILE A 377 29.43 4.01 -6.95
N VAL A 378 29.08 3.18 -5.97
CA VAL A 378 30.05 2.45 -5.15
C VAL A 378 30.91 1.53 -6.01
N ASP A 379 30.32 0.81 -6.97
CA ASP A 379 31.07 -0.08 -7.88
C ASP A 379 32.01 0.71 -8.82
N ARG A 380 31.53 1.81 -9.40
CA ARG A 380 32.34 2.72 -10.23
C ARG A 380 33.53 3.29 -9.46
N LEU A 381 33.30 3.80 -8.25
CA LEU A 381 34.35 4.39 -7.41
C LEU A 381 35.39 3.35 -6.98
N PHE A 382 34.95 2.16 -6.57
CA PHE A 382 35.86 1.10 -6.13
C PHE A 382 36.74 0.59 -7.27
N LYS A 383 36.17 0.40 -8.47
CA LYS A 383 36.94 0.04 -9.67
C LYS A 383 37.97 1.11 -10.05
N GLY A 384 37.62 2.39 -9.92
CA GLY A 384 38.54 3.51 -10.16
C GLY A 384 39.73 3.49 -9.21
N GLN A 385 39.47 3.35 -7.90
CA GLN A 385 40.50 3.25 -6.86
C GLN A 385 41.47 2.09 -7.11
N LEU A 386 40.95 0.90 -7.47
CA LEU A 386 41.78 -0.26 -7.77
C LEU A 386 42.71 -0.05 -8.97
N ARG A 387 42.24 0.62 -10.03
CA ARG A 387 43.07 0.93 -11.21
C ARG A 387 44.21 1.89 -10.86
N LEU A 388 43.91 2.97 -10.16
CA LEU A 388 44.90 3.96 -9.74
C LEU A 388 45.98 3.35 -8.85
N ASN A 389 45.57 2.50 -7.89
CA ASN A 389 46.50 1.83 -6.99
C ASN A 389 47.44 0.86 -7.76
N ARG A 390 46.94 0.18 -8.79
CA ARG A 390 47.79 -0.65 -9.67
C ARG A 390 48.81 0.18 -10.45
N GLN A 391 48.38 1.29 -11.05
CA GLN A 391 49.27 2.19 -11.80
C GLN A 391 50.39 2.76 -10.92
N LEU A 392 50.06 3.18 -9.69
CA LEU A 392 51.06 3.64 -8.72
C LEU A 392 52.07 2.55 -8.33
N ARG A 393 51.63 1.30 -8.24
CA ARG A 393 52.54 0.17 -7.98
C ARG A 393 53.46 -0.10 -9.17
N GLU A 394 52.96 -0.03 -10.40
CA GLU A 394 53.74 -0.28 -11.62
C GLU A 394 54.84 0.78 -11.82
N LEU A 395 54.56 2.06 -11.53
CA LEU A 395 55.56 3.15 -11.59
C LEU A 395 56.71 2.98 -10.58
N GLY A 396 56.53 2.19 -9.52
CA GLY A 396 57.53 1.97 -8.47
C GLY A 396 58.51 0.82 -8.72
N LEU A 397 58.53 0.22 -9.92
CA LEU A 397 59.27 -1.03 -10.23
C LEU A 397 60.50 -0.85 -11.13
N VAL A 398 60.74 0.35 -11.67
CA VAL A 398 61.84 0.65 -12.59
C VAL A 398 62.77 1.69 -11.95
N ASP A 399 64.08 1.58 -12.21
CA ASP A 399 65.08 2.59 -11.82
C ASP A 399 65.05 3.79 -12.76
N GLY A 400 64.99 5.00 -12.21
CA GLY A 400 64.80 6.23 -12.99
C GLY A 400 65.98 6.58 -13.91
N LEU A 401 67.21 6.17 -13.56
CA LEU A 401 68.42 6.52 -14.31
C LEU A 401 68.70 5.54 -15.46
N THR A 402 68.62 4.24 -15.17
CA THR A 402 69.02 3.17 -16.10
C THR A 402 67.84 2.55 -16.84
N GLN A 403 66.61 2.83 -16.39
CA GLN A 403 65.38 2.17 -16.85
C GLN A 403 65.38 0.64 -16.66
N LEU A 404 66.30 0.09 -15.86
CA LEU A 404 66.32 -1.30 -15.45
C LEU A 404 65.26 -1.58 -14.37
N ALA A 405 65.00 -2.85 -14.08
CA ALA A 405 64.21 -3.20 -12.91
C ALA A 405 64.91 -2.68 -11.65
N ASN A 406 64.15 -2.29 -10.63
CA ASN A 406 64.73 -1.95 -9.32
C ASN A 406 64.64 -3.14 -8.35
N ARG A 407 65.26 -3.01 -7.18
CA ARG A 407 65.24 -4.04 -6.14
C ARG A 407 63.83 -4.52 -5.76
N ARG A 408 62.80 -3.65 -5.80
CA ARG A 408 61.40 -4.04 -5.51
C ARG A 408 60.84 -4.96 -6.58
N ARG A 409 61.20 -4.73 -7.86
CA ARG A 409 60.79 -5.60 -8.96
C ARG A 409 61.45 -6.97 -8.89
N LEU A 410 62.71 -7.05 -8.49
CA LEU A 410 63.38 -8.33 -8.22
C LEU A 410 62.63 -9.15 -7.17
N GLN A 411 62.29 -8.53 -6.03
CA GLN A 411 61.51 -9.18 -4.97
C GLN A 411 60.11 -9.63 -5.44
N SER A 412 59.43 -8.78 -6.22
CA SER A 412 58.11 -9.08 -6.78
C SER A 412 58.15 -10.26 -7.77
N ASP A 413 59.14 -10.29 -8.66
CA ASP A 413 59.19 -11.25 -9.76
C ASP A 413 59.76 -12.60 -9.33
N PHE A 414 60.66 -12.65 -8.34
CA PHE A 414 61.25 -13.91 -7.86
C PHE A 414 60.20 -14.91 -7.36
N GLY A 415 59.23 -14.46 -6.57
CA GLY A 415 58.15 -15.34 -6.09
C GLY A 415 57.23 -15.85 -7.21
N GLY A 416 57.06 -15.05 -8.28
CA GLY A 416 56.36 -15.47 -9.49
C GLY A 416 57.18 -16.44 -10.34
N LEU A 417 58.49 -16.24 -10.38
CA LEU A 417 59.44 -17.08 -11.12
C LEU A 417 59.48 -18.50 -10.55
N LEU A 418 59.65 -18.64 -9.23
CA LEU A 418 59.70 -19.96 -8.57
C LEU A 418 58.42 -20.79 -8.76
N LYS A 419 57.26 -20.13 -8.92
CA LYS A 419 55.99 -20.82 -9.21
C LYS A 419 55.88 -21.31 -10.66
N ARG A 420 56.65 -20.73 -11.57
CA ARG A 420 56.61 -21.05 -13.00
C ARG A 420 57.66 -22.09 -13.39
N LEU A 421 58.80 -22.10 -12.71
CA LEU A 421 59.87 -23.06 -12.94
C LEU A 421 59.50 -24.43 -12.35
N GLN A 422 59.91 -25.49 -13.04
CA GLN A 422 59.89 -26.82 -12.43
C GLN A 422 60.90 -26.85 -11.27
N PRO A 423 60.69 -27.68 -10.24
CA PRO A 423 61.62 -27.77 -9.13
C PRO A 423 63.06 -27.89 -9.62
N GLU A 424 63.33 -28.78 -10.59
CA GLU A 424 64.66 -29.15 -11.08
C GLU A 424 65.41 -28.07 -11.89
N GLN A 425 64.74 -26.99 -12.29
CA GLN A 425 65.38 -25.97 -13.12
C GLN A 425 66.32 -25.07 -12.32
N PRO A 426 67.56 -24.84 -12.80
CA PRO A 426 68.54 -24.03 -12.09
C PRO A 426 68.20 -22.53 -12.18
N VAL A 427 68.49 -21.78 -11.12
CA VAL A 427 68.29 -20.32 -11.09
C VAL A 427 69.57 -19.68 -10.59
N ALA A 428 70.28 -19.03 -11.50
CA ALA A 428 71.49 -18.30 -11.17
C ALA A 428 71.20 -16.83 -10.88
N LEU A 429 72.02 -16.23 -10.03
CA LEU A 429 72.00 -14.82 -9.71
C LEU A 429 73.42 -14.25 -9.70
N TRP A 430 73.56 -13.09 -10.32
CA TRP A 430 74.76 -12.27 -10.19
C TRP A 430 74.54 -11.15 -9.19
N MET A 431 75.55 -10.88 -8.39
CA MET A 431 75.77 -9.57 -7.80
C MET A 431 77.01 -8.96 -8.43
N LEU A 432 76.88 -7.75 -8.95
CA LEU A 432 77.91 -7.04 -9.70
C LEU A 432 78.09 -5.63 -9.14
N ASP A 433 79.33 -5.16 -9.13
CA ASP A 433 79.66 -3.79 -8.75
C ASP A 433 80.80 -3.21 -9.61
N ILE A 434 80.71 -1.91 -9.89
CA ILE A 434 81.71 -1.19 -10.68
C ILE A 434 82.95 -0.92 -9.82
N ASP A 435 84.08 -1.48 -10.24
CA ASP A 435 85.33 -1.38 -9.50
C ASP A 435 85.79 0.08 -9.39
N ARG A 436 86.00 0.53 -8.14
CA ARG A 436 86.50 1.88 -7.83
C ARG A 436 85.60 2.99 -8.38
N PHE A 437 84.29 2.79 -8.45
CA PHE A 437 83.34 3.79 -8.96
C PHE A 437 83.45 5.16 -8.25
N LYS A 438 83.70 5.18 -6.94
CA LYS A 438 83.98 6.43 -6.22
C LYS A 438 85.14 7.23 -6.85
N ARG A 439 86.21 6.56 -7.28
CA ARG A 439 87.33 7.22 -7.98
C ARG A 439 86.90 7.77 -9.33
N ILE A 440 85.96 7.11 -10.02
CA ILE A 440 85.39 7.61 -11.27
C ILE A 440 84.62 8.91 -11.00
N ASN A 441 83.74 8.92 -9.99
CA ASN A 441 83.02 10.12 -9.58
C ASN A 441 83.96 11.26 -9.14
N ASP A 442 84.98 10.94 -8.34
CA ASP A 442 85.93 11.93 -7.83
C ASP A 442 86.81 12.54 -8.95
N THR A 443 87.03 11.80 -10.05
CA THR A 443 87.91 12.22 -11.16
C THR A 443 87.13 12.90 -12.29
N TRP A 444 85.96 12.39 -12.68
CA TRP A 444 85.19 12.87 -13.84
C TRP A 444 83.86 13.54 -13.48
N GLY A 445 83.41 13.41 -12.22
CA GLY A 445 82.19 14.02 -11.71
C GLY A 445 81.02 13.04 -11.66
N HIS A 446 80.04 13.34 -10.81
CA HIS A 446 78.86 12.47 -10.62
C HIS A 446 78.04 12.30 -11.91
N SER A 447 77.94 13.33 -12.75
CA SER A 447 77.23 13.22 -14.04
C SER A 447 77.92 12.27 -15.01
N ALA A 448 79.25 12.27 -15.06
CA ALA A 448 80.01 11.27 -15.82
C ALA A 448 79.88 9.86 -15.21
N GLY A 449 79.80 9.77 -13.88
CA GLY A 449 79.49 8.52 -13.18
C GLY A 449 78.13 7.95 -13.58
N ASP A 450 77.09 8.79 -13.67
CA ASP A 450 75.76 8.39 -14.14
C ASP A 450 75.81 7.84 -15.58
N GLU A 451 76.61 8.42 -16.47
CA GLU A 451 76.83 7.90 -17.82
C GLU A 451 77.55 6.54 -17.81
N VAL A 452 78.51 6.33 -16.90
CA VAL A 452 79.15 5.03 -16.71
C VAL A 452 78.15 3.97 -16.23
N ILE A 453 77.22 4.32 -15.34
CA ILE A 453 76.14 3.44 -14.89
C ILE A 453 75.21 3.08 -16.07
N LYS A 454 74.82 4.07 -16.90
CA LYS A 454 73.97 3.83 -18.09
C LYS A 454 74.69 2.98 -19.14
N HIS A 455 75.98 3.21 -19.34
CA HIS A 455 76.82 2.44 -20.25
C HIS A 455 76.87 0.97 -19.83
N LEU A 456 77.14 0.70 -18.55
CA LEU A 456 77.13 -0.66 -18.01
C LEU A 456 75.73 -1.29 -18.09
N ALA A 457 74.66 -0.55 -17.78
CA ALA A 457 73.29 -1.03 -17.92
C ALA A 457 72.97 -1.47 -19.37
N THR A 458 73.51 -0.75 -20.35
CA THR A 458 73.37 -1.07 -21.79
C THR A 458 74.14 -2.33 -22.15
N LEU A 459 75.38 -2.47 -21.67
CA LEU A 459 76.18 -3.69 -21.86
C LEU A 459 75.50 -4.92 -21.24
N LEU A 460 75.01 -4.80 -20.01
CA LEU A 460 74.27 -5.84 -19.31
C LEU A 460 73.06 -6.31 -20.13
N ARG A 461 72.22 -5.39 -20.60
CA ARG A 461 71.05 -5.70 -21.42
C ARG A 461 71.38 -6.36 -22.75
N ALA A 462 72.49 -5.97 -23.38
CA ALA A 462 72.90 -6.53 -24.66
C ALA A 462 73.45 -7.96 -24.53
N LEU A 463 74.03 -8.30 -23.36
CA LEU A 463 74.68 -9.58 -23.14
C LEU A 463 73.74 -10.67 -22.63
N VAL A 464 72.76 -10.31 -21.79
CA VAL A 464 71.85 -11.30 -21.18
C VAL A 464 70.64 -11.58 -22.07
N ARG A 465 69.93 -12.68 -21.83
CA ARG A 465 68.76 -13.08 -22.62
C ARG A 465 67.56 -12.18 -22.27
N PRO A 466 66.58 -12.01 -23.18
CA PRO A 466 65.37 -11.22 -22.90
C PRO A 466 64.54 -11.72 -21.69
N GLN A 467 64.70 -12.98 -21.30
CA GLN A 467 64.04 -13.59 -20.15
C GLN A 467 64.75 -13.34 -18.81
N ASP A 468 66.00 -12.86 -18.85
CA ASP A 468 66.79 -12.57 -17.66
C ASP A 468 66.40 -11.19 -17.10
N LEU A 469 66.30 -11.09 -15.78
CA LEU A 469 65.90 -9.86 -15.12
C LEU A 469 67.14 -9.09 -14.66
N VAL A 470 67.49 -8.04 -15.41
CA VAL A 470 68.55 -7.10 -15.05
C VAL A 470 68.00 -6.01 -14.13
N VAL A 471 68.65 -5.87 -12.97
CA VAL A 471 68.20 -5.04 -11.87
C VAL A 471 69.32 -4.08 -11.46
N ARG A 472 69.02 -2.78 -11.32
CA ARG A 472 69.89 -1.89 -10.54
C ARG A 472 69.55 -2.09 -9.06
N TYR A 473 70.47 -2.75 -8.34
CA TYR A 473 70.24 -3.18 -6.96
C TYR A 473 70.50 -2.05 -5.96
N GLY A 474 71.55 -1.27 -6.21
CA GLY A 474 72.03 -0.14 -5.42
C GLY A 474 72.80 0.84 -6.31
N GLY A 475 73.31 1.94 -5.76
CA GLY A 475 73.89 3.07 -6.51
C GLY A 475 74.73 2.66 -7.74
N GLU A 476 75.80 1.89 -7.51
CA GLU A 476 76.69 1.33 -8.55
C GLU A 476 76.60 -0.21 -8.67
N GLU A 477 75.59 -0.79 -8.01
CA GLU A 477 75.41 -2.25 -7.86
C GLU A 477 74.31 -2.75 -8.78
N PHE A 478 74.59 -3.84 -9.47
CA PHE A 478 73.66 -4.50 -10.38
C PHE A 478 73.45 -5.95 -9.95
N CYS A 479 72.25 -6.44 -10.21
CA CYS A 479 71.88 -7.82 -10.01
C CYS A 479 71.28 -8.36 -11.31
N VAL A 480 71.61 -9.59 -11.67
CA VAL A 480 70.98 -10.27 -12.81
C VAL A 480 70.42 -11.60 -12.31
N LEU A 481 69.12 -11.79 -12.46
CA LEU A 481 68.45 -13.04 -12.17
C LEU A 481 68.22 -13.79 -13.48
N MET A 482 68.81 -14.99 -13.60
CA MET A 482 68.79 -15.81 -14.82
C MET A 482 68.05 -17.12 -14.55
N PRO A 483 66.79 -17.23 -14.99
CA PRO A 483 66.07 -18.49 -14.96
C PRO A 483 66.70 -19.53 -15.89
N ASP A 484 66.61 -20.81 -15.53
CA ASP A 484 67.04 -21.92 -16.37
C ASP A 484 68.52 -21.79 -16.78
N THR A 485 69.36 -21.38 -15.82
CA THR A 485 70.79 -21.14 -16.03
C THR A 485 71.59 -21.76 -14.89
N THR A 486 72.51 -22.65 -15.23
CA THR A 486 73.38 -23.34 -14.27
C THR A 486 74.46 -22.40 -13.72
N LEU A 487 75.11 -22.77 -12.61
CA LEU A 487 76.22 -22.01 -12.06
C LEU A 487 77.37 -21.85 -13.07
N GLU A 488 77.66 -22.90 -13.84
CA GLU A 488 78.71 -22.89 -14.86
C GLU A 488 78.39 -21.93 -16.00
N ASP A 489 77.19 -22.04 -16.59
CA ASP A 489 76.73 -21.14 -17.66
C ASP A 489 76.71 -19.68 -17.19
N ALA A 490 76.17 -19.44 -16.00
CA ALA A 490 76.15 -18.11 -15.39
C ALA A 490 77.57 -17.56 -15.17
N THR A 491 78.54 -18.41 -14.83
CA THR A 491 79.94 -18.00 -14.67
C THR A 491 80.56 -17.63 -16.01
N GLN A 492 80.31 -18.41 -17.06
CA GLN A 492 80.82 -18.14 -18.41
C GLN A 492 80.28 -16.81 -18.96
N ILE A 493 78.97 -16.58 -18.85
CA ILE A 493 78.35 -15.33 -19.30
C ILE A 493 78.85 -14.14 -18.44
N ALA A 494 79.07 -14.33 -17.13
CA ALA A 494 79.68 -13.31 -16.27
C ALA A 494 81.10 -12.94 -16.72
N GLU A 495 81.91 -13.93 -17.12
CA GLU A 495 83.28 -13.68 -17.59
C GLU A 495 83.30 -12.94 -18.92
N HIS A 496 82.33 -13.24 -19.80
CA HIS A 496 82.10 -12.45 -21.01
C HIS A 496 81.74 -11.00 -20.69
N LEU A 497 80.84 -10.77 -19.72
CA LEU A 497 80.49 -9.41 -19.28
C LEU A 497 81.71 -8.65 -18.73
N ARG A 498 82.49 -9.32 -17.88
CA ARG A 498 83.70 -8.75 -17.27
C ARG A 498 84.69 -8.32 -18.35
N THR A 499 84.98 -9.22 -19.29
CA THR A 499 85.89 -8.95 -20.42
C THR A 499 85.36 -7.85 -21.33
N ALA A 500 84.07 -7.89 -21.68
CA ALA A 500 83.44 -6.86 -22.51
C ALA A 500 83.46 -5.48 -21.83
N THR A 501 83.26 -5.44 -20.52
CA THR A 501 83.30 -4.19 -19.74
C THR A 501 84.72 -3.63 -19.70
N GLU A 502 85.72 -4.46 -19.42
CA GLU A 502 87.15 -4.09 -19.41
C GLU A 502 87.64 -3.57 -20.76
N GLN A 503 87.14 -4.17 -21.86
CA GLN A 503 87.46 -3.75 -23.22
C GLN A 503 86.65 -2.53 -23.69
N SER A 504 85.50 -2.27 -23.05
CA SER A 504 84.66 -1.14 -23.39
C SER A 504 85.25 0.18 -22.90
N VAL A 505 84.99 1.23 -23.67
CA VAL A 505 85.30 2.61 -23.30
C VAL A 505 83.99 3.37 -23.22
N CYS A 506 83.71 3.95 -22.06
CA CYS A 506 82.60 4.88 -21.90
C CYS A 506 83.11 6.27 -22.29
N VAL A 507 82.41 6.93 -23.19
CA VAL A 507 82.72 8.31 -23.63
C VAL A 507 81.55 9.19 -23.20
N PRO A 508 81.64 9.88 -22.04
CA PRO A 508 80.58 10.76 -21.57
C PRO A 508 80.46 12.00 -22.46
N ASP A 509 79.26 12.60 -22.48
CA ASP A 509 79.04 13.87 -23.17
C ASP A 509 79.95 14.98 -22.61
N ALA A 510 80.53 15.80 -23.48
CA ALA A 510 81.53 16.81 -23.11
C ALA A 510 81.04 17.82 -22.04
N GLY A 511 79.72 18.03 -21.91
CA GLY A 511 79.11 18.89 -20.90
C GLY A 511 78.93 18.26 -19.51
N THR A 512 79.24 16.96 -19.35
CA THR A 512 79.08 16.22 -18.09
C THR A 512 80.37 16.06 -17.28
N LEU A 513 81.50 16.49 -17.86
CA LEU A 513 82.83 16.31 -17.30
C LEU A 513 83.20 17.42 -16.31
N LEU A 514 83.92 17.07 -15.24
CA LEU A 514 84.60 18.03 -14.36
C LEU A 514 85.73 18.78 -15.11
N ALA A 515 85.90 20.07 -14.80
CA ALA A 515 87.01 20.86 -15.31
C ALA A 515 88.35 20.29 -14.82
N GLY A 516 89.17 19.78 -15.76
CA GLY A 516 90.45 19.12 -15.45
C GLY A 516 90.45 17.59 -15.58
N ALA A 517 89.38 16.99 -16.12
CA ALA A 517 89.35 15.55 -16.42
C ALA A 517 90.50 15.15 -17.37
N PRO A 518 91.24 14.06 -17.08
CA PRO A 518 92.45 13.69 -17.80
C PRO A 518 92.20 13.15 -19.22
N SER A 519 91.01 12.63 -19.49
CA SER A 519 90.59 12.07 -20.79
C SER A 519 89.06 12.02 -20.91
N LEU A 520 88.56 12.05 -22.14
CA LEU A 520 87.15 11.78 -22.48
C LEU A 520 86.81 10.27 -22.40
N ASP A 521 87.83 9.41 -22.47
CA ASP A 521 87.68 7.97 -22.43
C ASP A 521 87.75 7.47 -20.98
N ILE A 522 86.65 6.93 -20.46
CA ILE A 522 86.58 6.28 -19.15
C ILE A 522 86.61 4.76 -19.35
N ARG A 523 87.66 4.12 -18.84
CA ARG A 523 87.74 2.65 -18.73
C ARG A 523 87.29 2.21 -17.34
N LEU A 524 86.48 1.17 -17.31
CA LEU A 524 85.95 0.59 -16.07
C LEU A 524 86.15 -0.93 -16.08
N THR A 525 86.24 -1.49 -14.88
CA THR A 525 86.16 -2.93 -14.67
C THR A 525 85.04 -3.23 -13.69
N VAL A 526 84.58 -4.47 -13.68
CA VAL A 526 83.54 -4.93 -12.76
C VAL A 526 84.03 -6.17 -12.04
N SER A 527 83.63 -6.29 -10.78
CA SER A 527 83.72 -7.55 -10.03
C SER A 527 82.33 -8.18 -9.99
N ILE A 528 82.27 -9.51 -10.10
CA ILE A 528 80.99 -10.25 -10.17
C ILE A 528 81.05 -11.46 -9.24
N GLY A 529 80.07 -11.57 -8.36
CA GLY A 529 79.78 -12.79 -7.60
C GLY A 529 78.62 -13.53 -8.23
N VAL A 530 78.78 -14.84 -8.43
CA VAL A 530 77.78 -15.72 -9.04
C VAL A 530 77.31 -16.72 -8.01
N ALA A 531 75.99 -16.86 -7.84
CA ALA A 531 75.37 -17.91 -7.03
C ALA A 531 74.28 -18.62 -7.82
N GLU A 532 73.99 -19.86 -7.46
CA GLU A 532 72.89 -20.64 -8.02
C GLU A 532 72.05 -21.24 -6.89
N LEU A 533 70.73 -21.09 -7.01
CA LEU A 533 69.77 -21.38 -5.94
C LEU A 533 69.94 -22.77 -5.33
N ARG A 534 70.17 -23.81 -6.14
CA ARG A 534 70.17 -25.21 -5.69
C ARG A 534 71.56 -25.71 -5.31
N VAL A 535 72.57 -25.44 -6.12
CA VAL A 535 73.97 -25.80 -5.90
C VAL A 535 74.48 -25.15 -4.62
N ASP A 536 74.07 -23.91 -4.33
CA ASP A 536 74.43 -23.21 -3.11
C ASP A 536 73.43 -23.43 -1.95
N GLY A 537 72.43 -24.30 -2.13
CA GLY A 537 71.48 -24.68 -1.08
C GLY A 537 70.62 -23.55 -0.51
N CYS A 538 70.31 -22.53 -1.32
CA CYS A 538 69.56 -21.35 -0.90
C CYS A 538 68.04 -21.60 -0.93
N GLU A 539 67.33 -21.26 0.15
CA GLU A 539 65.88 -21.47 0.27
C GLU A 539 65.05 -20.32 -0.32
N GLY A 540 65.68 -19.18 -0.65
CA GLY A 540 64.98 -18.03 -1.20
C GLY A 540 65.90 -16.92 -1.72
N LEU A 541 65.28 -15.83 -2.19
CA LEU A 541 65.99 -14.71 -2.83
C LEU A 541 67.03 -14.06 -1.91
N GLU A 542 66.71 -13.92 -0.62
CA GLU A 542 67.60 -13.24 0.33
C GLU A 542 68.91 -14.01 0.53
N GLU A 543 68.83 -15.34 0.65
CA GLU A 543 70.01 -16.21 0.78
C GLU A 543 70.81 -16.26 -0.53
N LEU A 544 70.11 -16.37 -1.67
CA LEU A 544 70.76 -16.37 -2.99
C LEU A 544 71.53 -15.06 -3.25
N VAL A 545 70.92 -13.92 -2.92
CA VAL A 545 71.57 -12.61 -2.99
C VAL A 545 72.75 -12.52 -2.02
N ALA A 546 72.60 -12.99 -0.79
CA ALA A 546 73.68 -12.96 0.20
C ALA A 546 74.90 -13.80 -0.23
N THR A 547 74.68 -14.97 -0.83
CA THR A 547 75.76 -15.82 -1.35
C THR A 547 76.48 -15.14 -2.52
N ALA A 548 75.74 -14.57 -3.48
CA ALA A 548 76.33 -13.83 -4.59
C ALA A 548 77.11 -12.59 -4.10
N ASP A 549 76.61 -11.87 -3.11
CA ASP A 549 77.27 -10.69 -2.53
C ASP A 549 78.57 -11.05 -1.80
N ARG A 550 78.59 -12.15 -1.02
CA ARG A 550 79.82 -12.65 -0.41
C ARG A 550 80.90 -12.96 -1.46
N ARG A 551 80.53 -13.57 -2.58
CA ARG A 551 81.45 -13.89 -3.68
C ARG A 551 81.92 -12.63 -4.41
N LEU A 552 81.03 -11.65 -4.61
CA LEU A 552 81.40 -10.34 -5.13
C LEU A 552 82.45 -9.66 -4.22
N TYR A 553 82.23 -9.71 -2.91
CA TYR A 553 83.15 -9.17 -1.92
C TYR A 553 84.52 -9.87 -1.96
N ALA A 554 84.55 -11.21 -2.05
CA ALA A 554 85.78 -11.97 -2.24
C ALA A 554 86.49 -11.57 -3.55
N GLY A 555 85.74 -11.32 -4.62
CA GLY A 555 86.26 -10.80 -5.90
C GLY A 555 86.95 -9.45 -5.75
N LYS A 556 86.33 -8.53 -5.01
CA LYS A 556 86.89 -7.21 -4.70
C LYS A 556 88.17 -7.29 -3.85
N GLN A 557 88.23 -8.21 -2.88
CA GLN A 557 89.43 -8.43 -2.07
C GLN A 557 90.55 -9.12 -2.83
N GLY A 558 90.22 -10.04 -3.73
CA GLY A 558 91.18 -10.81 -4.50
C GLY A 558 91.99 -10.00 -5.52
N GLY A 559 91.62 -8.74 -5.78
CA GLY A 559 92.29 -7.87 -6.74
C GLY A 559 91.36 -7.20 -7.75
N ARG A 560 90.02 -7.37 -7.60
CA ARG A 560 88.99 -6.84 -8.49
C ARG A 560 89.05 -7.43 -9.91
N ASN A 561 88.21 -6.92 -10.81
CA ASN A 561 88.12 -7.34 -12.22
C ASN A 561 88.10 -8.87 -12.37
N ARG A 562 87.14 -9.53 -11.73
CA ARG A 562 87.02 -10.99 -11.73
C ARG A 562 85.63 -11.48 -11.42
N VAL A 563 85.39 -12.72 -11.81
CA VAL A 563 84.20 -13.50 -11.45
C VAL A 563 84.56 -14.48 -10.34
N VAL A 564 83.71 -14.59 -9.33
CA VAL A 564 83.84 -15.57 -8.24
C VAL A 564 82.54 -16.37 -8.13
N ASN A 565 82.65 -17.69 -8.20
CA ASN A 565 81.52 -18.64 -8.19
C ASN A 565 81.62 -19.72 -7.11
N HIS A 566 82.65 -19.66 -6.25
CA HIS A 566 82.86 -20.55 -5.12
C HIS A 566 83.42 -19.76 -3.93
N ASP A 567 83.29 -20.33 -2.73
CA ASP A 567 83.68 -19.69 -1.46
C ASP A 567 85.16 -19.90 -1.11
#